data_AF-A0A819P2N2-F1
#
_entry.id   AF-A0A819P2N2-F1
#
_cell.length_a   1.000
_cell.length_b   1.000
_cell.length_c   1.000
_cell.angle_alpha   90.00
_cell.angle_beta   90.00
_cell.angle_gamma   90.00
#
_symmetry.space_group_name_H-M   'P 1'
#
loop_
_entity.id
_entity.type
_entity.pdbx_description
1 polymer ?
#
loop_
_entity_poly.entity_id
_entity_poly.type
_entity_poly.pdbx_seq_one_letter_code
_entity_poly.pdbx_strand_id
1 'polypeptide(L)'
;MFNCISSHLRSSCNRTIRNTFAMFWIKLKTNLSFCQIGSLFNMPGNSESRRKRVADAFDSVRELLVSHFVPQHLGIGHISVDDAKTHNTAYTK
;
A
#
# COMPACT_ATOMS: atom_id res chain seq x y z
N MET A 1 1.15 -10.46 -4.41
CA MET A 1 1.21 -9.03 -4.01
C MET A 1 1.18 -8.86 -2.48
N PHE A 2 0.14 -9.33 -1.78
CA PHE A 2 -0.06 -9.05 -0.34
C PHE A 2 0.95 -9.72 0.61
N ASN A 3 1.52 -10.87 0.26
CA ASN A 3 2.48 -11.57 1.13
C ASN A 3 3.82 -10.84 1.27
N CYS A 4 4.27 -10.09 0.25
CA CYS A 4 5.60 -9.47 0.21
C CYS A 4 5.82 -8.40 1.30
N ILE A 5 4.75 -7.74 1.73
CA ILE A 5 4.79 -6.64 2.72
C ILE A 5 4.04 -6.97 4.01
N SER A 6 3.36 -8.12 4.06
CA SER A 6 2.61 -8.57 5.23
C SER A 6 3.47 -8.75 6.49
N SER A 7 4.71 -9.22 6.33
CA SER A 7 5.68 -9.40 7.43
C SER A 7 6.19 -8.08 8.02
N HIS A 8 6.09 -6.98 7.28
CA HIS A 8 6.59 -5.66 7.68
C HIS A 8 5.49 -4.78 8.29
N LEU A 9 4.22 -5.21 8.20
CA LEU A 9 3.09 -4.50 8.78
C LEU A 9 2.90 -4.88 10.25
N ARG A 10 3.11 -3.91 11.14
CA ARG A 10 2.91 -4.11 12.57
C ARG A 10 1.42 -4.29 12.89
N SER A 11 1.05 -5.49 13.33
CA SER A 11 -0.27 -5.80 13.88
C SER A 11 -0.43 -5.19 15.28
N SER A 12 -1.62 -4.68 15.59
CA SER A 12 -2.01 -4.29 16.96
C SER A 12 -3.44 -4.72 17.24
N CYS A 13 -3.85 -4.67 18.51
CA CYS A 13 -5.22 -4.97 18.95
C CYS A 13 -6.30 -4.16 18.21
N ASN A 14 -5.95 -3.00 17.68
CA ASN A 14 -6.85 -2.13 16.90
C ASN A 14 -6.52 -2.06 15.41
N ARG A 15 -5.52 -2.83 14.94
CA ARG A 15 -5.00 -2.76 13.57
C ARG A 15 -4.49 -4.13 13.11
N THR A 16 -5.37 -4.91 12.49
CA THR A 16 -4.96 -6.14 11.81
C THR A 16 -4.35 -5.80 10.44
N ILE A 17 -3.38 -6.60 9.99
CA ILE A 17 -2.75 -6.45 8.67
C ILE A 17 -3.81 -6.39 7.56
N ARG A 18 -4.84 -7.24 7.65
CA ARG A 18 -5.97 -7.28 6.73
C ARG A 18 -6.75 -5.96 6.71
N ASN A 19 -7.06 -5.39 7.87
CA ASN A 19 -7.80 -4.13 7.95
C ASN A 19 -6.97 -2.98 7.38
N THR A 20 -5.67 -2.95 7.64
CA THR A 20 -4.77 -1.95 7.08
C THR A 20 -4.75 -1.98 5.54
N PHE A 21 -4.69 -3.16 4.94
CA PHE A 21 -4.81 -3.28 3.49
C PHE A 21 -6.19 -2.88 2.96
N ALA A 22 -7.25 -3.29 3.65
CA ALA A 22 -8.60 -2.94 3.24
C ALA A 22 -8.81 -1.41 3.30
N MET A 23 -8.33 -0.74 4.34
CA MET A 23 -8.35 0.73 4.46
C MET A 23 -7.58 1.39 3.31
N PHE A 24 -6.37 0.90 3.00
CA PHE A 24 -5.57 1.38 1.88
C PHE A 24 -6.30 1.23 0.54
N TRP A 25 -6.86 0.05 0.29
CA TRP A 25 -7.58 -0.26 -0.95
C TRP A 25 -8.85 0.58 -1.11
N ILE A 26 -9.64 0.70 -0.05
CA ILE A 26 -10.85 1.55 -0.05
C ILE A 26 -10.46 2.99 -0.33
N LYS A 27 -9.39 3.51 0.26
CA LYS A 27 -8.93 4.88 -0.01
C LYS A 27 -8.49 5.08 -1.48
N LEU A 28 -7.90 4.07 -2.12
CA LEU A 28 -7.52 4.15 -3.53
C LEU A 28 -8.71 4.04 -4.48
N LYS A 29 -9.71 3.22 -4.15
CA LYS A 29 -10.86 2.95 -5.03
C LYS A 29 -12.04 3.89 -4.82
N THR A 30 -12.07 4.61 -3.71
CA THR A 30 -13.18 5.49 -3.33
C THR A 30 -12.67 6.88 -2.97
N ASN A 31 -13.53 7.89 -3.07
CA ASN A 31 -13.20 9.25 -2.63
C ASN A 31 -13.54 9.49 -1.15
N LEU A 32 -13.48 8.45 -0.31
CA LEU A 32 -13.79 8.59 1.11
C LEU A 32 -12.66 9.31 1.86
N SER A 33 -13.04 10.16 2.80
CA SER A 33 -12.11 10.78 3.75
C SER A 33 -11.57 9.75 4.74
N PHE A 34 -10.38 10.00 5.30
CA PHE A 34 -9.80 9.12 6.32
C PHE A 34 -10.68 8.96 7.56
N CYS A 35 -11.47 9.99 7.91
CA CYS A 35 -12.42 9.89 9.02
C CYS A 35 -13.58 8.94 8.69
N GLN A 36 -14.16 9.04 7.49
CA GLN A 36 -15.21 8.11 7.03
C GLN A 36 -14.71 6.67 6.98
N ILE A 37 -13.50 6.45 6.46
CA ILE A 37 -12.86 5.13 6.45
C ILE A 37 -12.69 4.62 7.88
N GLY A 38 -12.16 5.43 8.79
CA GLY A 38 -12.01 5.00 10.18
C GLY A 38 -13.34 4.65 10.85
N SER A 39 -14.45 5.29 10.44
CA SER A 39 -15.79 4.98 10.93
C SER A 39 -16.27 3.62 10.40
N LEU A 40 -16.01 3.30 9.12
CA LEU A 40 -16.32 2.00 8.52
C LEU A 40 -15.60 0.84 9.22
N PHE A 41 -14.39 1.08 9.69
CA PHE A 41 -13.58 0.10 10.43
C PHE A 41 -13.79 0.17 11.95
N ASN A 42 -14.79 0.91 12.42
CA ASN A 42 -15.13 1.09 13.83
C ASN A 42 -13.90 1.47 14.71
N MET A 43 -13.04 2.35 14.20
CA MET A 43 -11.81 2.74 14.91
C MET A 43 -12.14 3.61 16.14
N PRO A 44 -11.66 3.26 17.33
CA PRO A 44 -11.97 4.00 18.54
C PRO A 44 -11.26 5.36 18.57
N GLY A 45 -11.87 6.32 19.28
CA GLY A 45 -11.36 7.68 19.46
C GLY A 45 -12.22 8.75 18.77
N ASN A 46 -11.85 10.00 19.02
CA ASN A 46 -12.49 11.16 18.41
C ASN A 46 -12.15 11.26 16.90
N SER A 47 -12.88 12.12 16.17
CA SER A 47 -12.76 12.29 14.72
C SER A 47 -11.31 12.49 14.26
N GLU A 48 -10.53 13.29 14.99
CA GLU A 48 -9.15 13.58 14.66
C GLU A 48 -8.22 12.39 14.88
N SER A 49 -8.34 11.72 16.03
CA SER A 49 -7.55 10.52 16.36
C SER A 49 -7.80 9.40 15.36
N ARG A 50 -9.07 9.22 14.98
CA ARG A 50 -9.49 8.26 13.97
C ARG A 50 -8.90 8.57 12.60
N ARG A 51 -9.03 9.82 12.14
CA ARG A 51 -8.44 10.30 10.88
C ARG A 51 -6.94 10.04 10.85
N LYS A 52 -6.22 10.39 11.92
CA LYS A 52 -4.77 10.22 12.03
C LYS A 52 -4.37 8.75 11.92
N ARG A 53 -5.02 7.85 12.65
CA ARG A 53 -4.71 6.40 12.61
C ARG A 53 -4.87 5.79 11.22
N VAL A 54 -5.91 6.19 10.48
CA VAL A 54 -6.12 5.72 9.10
C VAL A 54 -5.08 6.30 8.15
N ALA A 55 -4.71 7.57 8.30
CA ALA A 55 -3.64 8.19 7.54
C ALA A 55 -2.30 7.48 7.79
N ASP A 56 -1.92 7.28 9.04
CA ASP A 56 -0.69 6.56 9.43
C ASP A 56 -0.67 5.13 8.84
N ALA A 57 -1.81 4.43 8.85
CA ALA A 57 -1.94 3.10 8.26
C ALA A 57 -1.80 3.13 6.73
N PHE A 58 -2.36 4.14 6.08
CA PHE A 58 -2.25 4.34 4.63
C PHE A 58 -0.80 4.61 4.22
N ASP A 59 -0.13 5.54 4.91
CA ASP A 59 1.26 5.92 4.63
C ASP A 59 2.20 4.74 4.89
N SER A 60 1.99 3.98 5.97
CA SER A 60 2.77 2.76 6.24
C SER A 60 2.69 1.75 5.07
N VAL A 61 1.50 1.51 4.52
CA VAL A 61 1.33 0.59 3.38
C VAL A 61 1.99 1.14 2.13
N ARG A 62 1.82 2.44 1.86
CA ARG A 62 2.43 3.13 0.72
C ARG A 62 3.95 3.03 0.77
N GLU A 63 4.57 3.34 1.91
CA GLU A 63 6.02 3.28 2.09
C GLU A 63 6.55 1.86 1.88
N LEU A 64 5.86 0.85 2.43
CA LEU A 64 6.24 -0.55 2.23
C LEU A 64 6.10 -1.01 0.79
N LEU A 65 5.07 -0.55 0.07
CA LEU A 65 4.93 -0.83 -1.36
C LEU A 65 6.06 -0.17 -2.15
N VAL A 66 6.41 1.08 -1.87
CA VAL A 66 7.47 1.80 -2.57
C VAL A 66 8.86 1.22 -2.28
N SER A 67 9.11 0.77 -1.05
CA SER A 67 10.44 0.27 -0.64
C SER A 67 10.67 -1.20 -0.97
N HIS A 68 9.64 -2.06 -0.89
CA HIS A 68 9.80 -3.50 -1.08
C HIS A 68 9.16 -4.00 -2.37
N PHE A 69 7.93 -3.57 -2.67
CA PHE A 69 7.20 -4.11 -3.83
C PHE A 69 7.72 -3.52 -5.14
N VAL A 70 7.85 -2.20 -5.22
CA VAL A 70 8.25 -1.50 -6.46
C VAL A 70 9.62 -1.97 -6.95
N PRO A 71 10.71 -1.99 -6.15
CA PRO A 71 12.02 -2.38 -6.68
C PRO A 71 12.06 -3.82 -7.19
N GLN A 72 11.28 -4.71 -6.56
CA GLN A 72 11.25 -6.14 -6.87
C GLN A 72 10.33 -6.53 -8.03
N HIS A 73 9.37 -5.69 -8.42
CA HIS A 73 8.34 -6.07 -9.39
C HIS A 73 8.01 -5.01 -10.45
N LEU A 74 8.39 -3.75 -10.21
CA LEU A 74 8.07 -2.61 -11.08
C LEU A 74 9.28 -1.69 -11.34
N GLY A 75 10.37 -1.87 -10.61
CA GLY A 75 11.60 -1.12 -10.76
C GLY A 75 12.50 -1.71 -11.84
N ILE A 76 13.50 -0.94 -12.25
CA ILE A 76 14.50 -1.31 -13.26
C ILE A 76 15.27 -2.57 -12.82
N GLY A 77 15.43 -2.78 -11.51
CA GLY A 77 16.11 -3.96 -10.94
C GLY A 77 15.32 -5.27 -11.03
N HIS A 78 14.03 -5.26 -11.39
CA HIS A 78 13.26 -6.48 -11.61
C HIS A 78 13.42 -7.04 -13.03
N ILE A 79 13.90 -6.20 -13.95
CA ILE A 79 14.09 -6.57 -15.35
C ILE A 79 15.52 -7.11 -15.49
N SER A 80 15.66 -8.38 -15.86
CA SER A 80 16.94 -8.95 -16.27
C SER A 80 17.54 -8.12 -17.41
N VAL A 81 18.87 -8.04 -17.51
CA VAL A 81 19.54 -7.36 -18.65
C VAL A 81 19.04 -7.90 -20.00
N ASP A 82 18.67 -9.17 -20.07
CA ASP A 82 18.12 -9.78 -21.28
C ASP A 82 16.65 -9.39 -21.54
N ASP A 83 15.83 -9.26 -20.49
CA ASP A 83 14.46 -8.77 -20.59
C ASP A 83 14.42 -7.27 -20.96
N ALA A 84 15.38 -6.49 -20.48
CA ALA A 84 15.49 -5.06 -20.77
C ALA A 84 15.83 -4.80 -22.24
N LYS A 85 16.62 -5.68 -22.86
CA LYS A 85 16.93 -5.64 -24.29
C LYS A 85 15.69 -5.93 -25.14
N THR A 86 14.78 -6.79 -24.68
CA THR A 86 13.52 -7.11 -25.40
C THR A 86 12.45 -6.04 -25.21
N HIS A 87 12.43 -5.37 -24.06
CA HIS A 87 11.39 -4.40 -23.70
C HIS A 87 11.55 -3.02 -24.40
N ASN A 88 12.73 -2.71 -24.97
CA ASN A 88 13.05 -1.43 -25.61
C ASN A 88 13.17 -1.47 -27.15
N THR A 89 12.91 -2.59 -27.81
CA THR A 89 12.99 -2.70 -29.29
C THR A 89 11.63 -2.57 -29.97
N ALA A 90 10.84 -1.54 -29.64
CA ALA A 90 9.70 -1.12 -30.47
C ALA A 90 10.08 -0.03 -31.49
N TYR A 91 11.26 0.59 -31.36
CA TYR A 91 11.80 1.56 -32.31
C TYR A 91 13.11 1.06 -32.91
N THR A 92 13.00 0.11 -33.82
CA THR A 92 14.04 -0.07 -34.85
C THR A 92 13.37 -0.53 -36.12
N LYS A 93 12.94 0.44 -36.93
CA LYS A 93 12.97 0.43 -38.39
C LYS A 93 12.82 1.87 -38.87
#